data_AF-A0A098Y9B1-F1
#
_entry.id   AF-A0A098Y9B1-F1
#
_cell.length_a   1.000
_cell.length_b   1.000
_cell.length_c   1.000
_cell.angle_alpha   90.00
_cell.angle_beta   90.00
_cell.angle_gamma   90.00
#
_symmetry.space_group_name_H-M   'P 1'
#
loop_
_entity.id
_entity.type
_entity.pdbx_description
1 polymer ?
#
loop_
_entity_poly.entity_id
_entity_poly.type
_entity_poly.pdbx_seq_one_letter_code
_entity_poly.pdbx_strand_id
1 'polypeptide(L)'
;MSVAALVVLGVLAVAGAALTPHTDRRGSRFGGALLVLLLGAAAALAWRADRVGDGVEVGGQLLAVASAALGGGPVATAVLRAADPDRVAGRRRASDPEVLRGGAWIGVLERSAIAVTVLAGFAEGLAVLIAVKGLGRFNELKAPVASERFIIGTLASGLWALGCVGVAVLLRT
;
A
#
# COMPACT_ATOMS: atom_id res chain seq x y z
N MET A 1 -22.98 -1.14 9.77
CA MET A 1 -21.95 -1.57 8.79
C MET A 1 -20.67 -0.73 8.86
N SER A 2 -20.76 0.56 9.15
CA SER A 2 -19.62 1.48 9.32
C SER A 2 -18.60 1.06 10.40
N VAL A 3 -19.06 0.68 11.60
CA VAL A 3 -18.17 0.18 12.68
C VAL A 3 -17.41 -1.07 12.25
N ALA A 4 -18.07 -1.98 11.52
CA ALA A 4 -17.40 -3.17 10.99
C ALA A 4 -16.33 -2.80 9.96
N ALA A 5 -16.58 -1.82 9.08
CA ALA A 5 -15.57 -1.32 8.15
C ALA A 5 -14.36 -0.72 8.87
N LEU A 6 -14.58 0.07 9.94
CA LEU A 6 -13.51 0.59 10.81
C LEU A 6 -12.68 -0.53 11.42
N VAL A 7 -13.34 -1.55 11.99
CA VAL A 7 -12.65 -2.70 12.59
C VAL A 7 -11.80 -3.42 11.54
N VAL A 8 -12.32 -3.65 10.34
CA VAL A 8 -11.55 -4.30 9.26
C VAL A 8 -10.37 -3.44 8.82
N LEU A 9 -10.51 -2.10 8.72
CA LEU A 9 -9.38 -1.21 8.44
C LEU A 9 -8.33 -1.24 9.56
N GLY A 10 -8.76 -1.28 10.83
CA GLY A 10 -7.85 -1.44 11.97
C GLY A 10 -7.07 -2.75 11.91
N VAL A 11 -7.77 -3.87 11.65
CA VAL A 11 -7.14 -5.19 11.46
C VAL A 11 -6.15 -5.16 10.29
N LEU A 12 -6.51 -4.49 9.19
CA LEU A 12 -5.70 -4.41 7.99
C LEU A 12 -4.42 -3.59 8.21
N ALA A 13 -4.48 -2.48 8.97
CA ALA A 13 -3.30 -1.73 9.39
C ALA A 13 -2.37 -2.57 10.29
N VAL A 14 -2.93 -3.25 11.29
CA VAL A 14 -2.17 -4.11 12.21
C VAL A 14 -1.53 -5.30 11.48
N ALA A 15 -2.30 -5.99 10.64
CA ALA A 15 -1.82 -7.11 9.84
C ALA A 15 -0.73 -6.66 8.85
N GLY A 16 -0.89 -5.49 8.22
CA GLY A 16 0.13 -4.89 7.36
C GLY A 16 1.44 -4.65 8.09
N ALA A 17 1.38 -4.03 9.27
CA ALA A 17 2.55 -3.80 10.11
C ALA A 17 3.22 -5.12 10.54
N ALA A 18 2.44 -6.11 10.96
CA ALA A 18 2.94 -7.41 11.40
C ALA A 18 3.58 -8.24 10.26
N LEU A 19 3.09 -8.07 9.03
CA LEU A 19 3.62 -8.80 7.86
C LEU A 19 4.84 -8.14 7.25
N THR A 20 5.08 -6.85 7.51
CA THR A 20 6.21 -6.07 6.95
C THR A 20 7.58 -6.71 7.22
N PRO A 21 7.91 -7.15 8.46
CA PRO A 21 9.16 -7.86 8.76
C PRO A 21 9.29 -9.25 8.12
N HIS A 22 8.17 -9.84 7.67
CA HIS A 22 8.12 -11.21 7.14
C HIS A 22 8.00 -11.27 5.61
N THR A 23 8.05 -10.12 4.96
CA THR A 23 7.97 -10.00 3.50
C THR A 23 9.02 -10.83 2.77
N ASP A 24 10.18 -11.08 3.37
CA ASP A 24 11.25 -11.91 2.79
C ASP A 24 10.99 -13.42 2.83
N ARG A 25 10.04 -13.92 3.63
CA ARG A 25 9.75 -15.37 3.73
C ARG A 25 8.84 -15.86 2.60
N ARG A 26 8.98 -17.13 2.19
CA ARG A 26 8.19 -17.81 1.13
C ARG A 26 6.66 -17.65 1.26
N GLY A 27 6.15 -17.39 2.47
CA GLY A 27 4.72 -17.19 2.75
C GLY A 27 4.12 -15.83 2.37
N SER A 28 4.91 -14.85 1.90
CA SER A 28 4.39 -13.47 1.75
C SER A 28 3.32 -13.29 0.65
N ARG A 29 3.21 -14.22 -0.33
CA ARG A 29 2.13 -14.18 -1.34
C ARG A 29 0.75 -14.31 -0.69
N PHE A 30 0.60 -15.23 0.27
CA PHE A 30 -0.65 -15.43 0.99
C PHE A 30 -0.99 -14.24 1.90
N GLY A 31 0.03 -13.63 2.53
CA GLY A 31 -0.15 -12.42 3.34
C GLY A 31 -0.65 -11.23 2.51
N GLY A 32 -0.05 -10.98 1.34
CA GLY A 32 -0.50 -9.92 0.43
C GLY A 32 -1.92 -10.17 -0.11
N ALA A 33 -2.24 -11.40 -0.50
CA ALA A 33 -3.58 -11.75 -0.96
C ALA A 33 -4.64 -11.57 0.16
N LEU A 34 -4.32 -11.99 1.39
CA LEU A 34 -5.20 -11.78 2.54
C LEU A 34 -5.49 -10.29 2.79
N LEU A 35 -4.46 -9.44 2.71
CA LEU A 35 -4.63 -7.99 2.87
C LEU A 35 -5.54 -7.40 1.79
N VAL A 36 -5.39 -7.82 0.53
CA VAL A 36 -6.28 -7.39 -0.57
C VAL A 36 -7.71 -7.86 -0.35
N LEU A 37 -7.92 -9.09 0.12
CA LEU A 37 -9.25 -9.61 0.45
C LEU A 37 -9.89 -8.83 1.60
N LEU A 38 -9.13 -8.53 2.66
CA LEU A 38 -9.60 -7.70 3.77
C LEU A 38 -9.95 -6.28 3.31
N LEU A 39 -9.18 -5.70 2.38
CA LEU A 39 -9.48 -4.39 1.80
C LEU A 39 -10.81 -4.42 1.03
N GLY A 40 -11.03 -5.47 0.22
CA GLY A 40 -12.29 -5.68 -0.50
C GLY A 40 -13.48 -5.85 0.45
N ALA A 41 -13.30 -6.57 1.57
CA ALA A 41 -14.33 -6.70 2.60
C ALA A 41 -14.63 -5.34 3.28
N ALA A 42 -13.60 -4.54 3.60
CA ALA A 42 -13.78 -3.20 4.14
C ALA A 42 -14.55 -2.29 3.17
N ALA A 43 -14.22 -2.33 1.88
CA ALA A 43 -14.91 -1.58 0.84
C ALA A 43 -16.39 -2.00 0.71
N ALA A 44 -16.68 -3.30 0.71
CA ALA A 44 -18.04 -3.81 0.65
C ALA A 44 -18.88 -3.45 1.89
N LEU A 45 -18.26 -3.43 3.08
CA LEU A 45 -18.91 -2.98 4.31
C LEU A 45 -19.16 -1.46 4.30
N ALA A 46 -18.19 -0.67 3.82
CA ALA A 46 -18.33 0.78 3.69
C ALA A 46 -19.42 1.14 2.67
N TRP A 47 -19.47 0.47 1.52
CA TRP A 47 -20.52 0.67 0.51
C TRP A 47 -21.94 0.42 1.04
N ARG A 48 -22.07 -0.48 2.02
CA ARG A 48 -23.36 -0.81 2.68
C ARG A 48 -23.62 0.01 3.94
N ALA A 49 -22.73 0.92 4.31
CA ALA A 49 -22.95 1.80 5.43
C ALA A 49 -23.83 2.97 5.01
N ASP A 50 -24.84 3.28 5.82
CA ASP A 50 -25.52 4.56 5.72
C ASP A 50 -24.58 5.69 6.15
N ARG A 51 -24.98 6.93 5.84
CA ARG A 51 -24.24 8.14 6.26
C ARG A 51 -23.80 8.06 7.71
N VAL A 52 -22.50 8.19 7.90
CA VAL A 52 -21.86 8.08 9.20
C VAL A 52 -21.73 9.46 9.83
N GLY A 53 -21.73 9.52 11.16
CA GLY A 53 -21.43 10.77 11.87
C GLY A 53 -19.94 11.13 11.77
N ASP A 54 -19.62 12.41 12.00
CA ASP A 54 -18.29 13.01 11.83
C ASP A 54 -17.16 12.21 12.50
N GLY A 55 -17.39 11.67 13.71
CA GLY A 55 -16.38 10.88 14.42
C GLY A 55 -16.00 9.56 13.72
N VAL A 56 -16.97 8.92 13.07
CA VAL A 56 -16.75 7.68 12.29
C VAL A 56 -16.05 7.98 10.98
N GLU A 57 -16.38 9.12 10.35
CA GLU A 57 -15.69 9.60 9.16
C GLU A 57 -14.21 9.86 9.44
N VAL A 58 -13.89 10.65 10.46
CA VAL A 58 -12.51 10.97 10.85
C VAL A 58 -11.76 9.69 11.23
N GLY A 59 -12.39 8.80 12.00
CA GLY A 59 -11.80 7.49 12.33
C GLY A 59 -11.50 6.66 11.07
N GLY A 60 -12.41 6.67 10.09
CA GLY A 60 -12.25 5.96 8.82
C GLY A 60 -11.09 6.50 7.99
N GLN A 61 -10.95 7.83 7.92
CA GLN A 61 -9.83 8.48 7.24
C GLN A 61 -8.49 8.14 7.88
N LEU A 62 -8.40 8.24 9.22
CA LEU A 62 -7.16 7.90 9.94
C LEU A 62 -6.76 6.44 9.76
N LEU A 63 -7.72 5.52 9.86
CA LEU A 63 -7.46 4.09 9.67
C LEU A 63 -7.13 3.75 8.22
N ALA A 64 -7.73 4.43 7.24
CA ALA A 64 -7.38 4.29 5.83
C ALA A 64 -5.94 4.75 5.54
N VAL A 65 -5.51 5.89 6.12
CA VAL A 65 -4.12 6.37 6.00
C VAL A 65 -3.15 5.40 6.66
N ALA A 66 -3.44 4.91 7.87
CA ALA A 66 -2.61 3.92 8.55
C ALA A 66 -2.51 2.61 7.75
N SER A 67 -3.62 2.15 7.19
CA SER A 67 -3.71 0.97 6.32
C SER A 67 -2.89 1.13 5.03
N ALA A 68 -3.00 2.29 4.38
CA ALA A 68 -2.20 2.63 3.21
C ALA A 68 -0.70 2.58 3.56
N ALA A 69 -0.29 3.27 4.63
CA ALA A 69 1.09 3.36 5.07
C ALA A 69 1.70 1.98 5.40
N LEU A 70 0.99 1.17 6.20
CA LEU A 70 1.54 -0.05 6.81
C LEU A 70 1.29 -1.32 5.98
N GLY A 71 0.20 -1.39 5.21
CA GLY A 71 -0.16 -2.58 4.43
C GLY A 71 0.51 -2.70 3.06
N GLY A 72 1.01 -1.59 2.51
CA GLY A 72 1.47 -1.57 1.11
C GLY A 72 2.76 -2.33 0.85
N GLY A 73 3.63 -2.50 1.84
CA GLY A 73 4.88 -3.26 1.70
C GLY A 73 4.62 -4.74 1.35
N PRO A 74 3.92 -5.50 2.20
CA PRO A 74 3.57 -6.89 1.91
C PRO A 74 2.82 -7.10 0.60
N VAL A 75 1.90 -6.19 0.25
CA VAL A 75 1.13 -6.25 -0.99
C VAL A 75 2.03 -6.04 -2.22
N ALA A 76 2.85 -4.99 -2.22
CA ALA A 76 3.77 -4.73 -3.32
C ALA A 76 4.79 -5.87 -3.50
N THR A 77 5.32 -6.43 -2.40
CA THR A 77 6.20 -7.61 -2.45
C THR A 77 5.49 -8.84 -3.02
N ALA A 78 4.23 -9.09 -2.64
CA ALA A 78 3.46 -10.20 -3.17
C ALA A 78 3.23 -10.08 -4.68
N VAL A 79 2.90 -8.88 -5.17
CA VAL A 79 2.73 -8.59 -6.60
C VAL A 79 4.05 -8.79 -7.36
N LEU A 80 5.16 -8.24 -6.87
CA LEU A 80 6.47 -8.40 -7.49
C LEU A 80 6.89 -9.88 -7.59
N ARG A 81 6.57 -10.69 -6.58
CA ARG A 81 6.83 -12.14 -6.60
C ARG A 81 5.92 -12.91 -7.54
N ALA A 82 4.72 -12.42 -7.79
CA ALA A 82 3.80 -13.01 -8.75
C ALA A 82 4.22 -12.68 -10.18
N ALA A 83 4.71 -11.46 -10.42
CA ALA A 83 5.21 -11.01 -11.72
C ALA A 83 6.49 -11.73 -12.16
N ASP A 84 7.33 -12.18 -11.23
CA ASP A 84 8.60 -12.86 -11.54
C ASP A 84 8.90 -14.01 -10.54
N PRO A 85 8.27 -15.19 -10.71
CA PRO A 85 8.39 -16.32 -9.79
C PRO A 85 9.79 -16.95 -9.74
N ASP A 86 10.47 -17.02 -10.89
CA ASP A 86 11.71 -17.80 -11.07
C ASP A 86 12.94 -17.09 -10.49
N ARG A 87 12.92 -15.76 -10.39
CA ARG A 87 14.05 -15.00 -9.82
C ARG A 87 14.09 -15.00 -8.29
N VAL A 88 13.00 -15.36 -7.60
CA VAL A 88 12.97 -15.48 -6.13
C VAL A 88 13.80 -16.69 -5.64
N ALA A 89 13.93 -17.72 -6.46
CA ALA A 89 14.75 -18.90 -6.16
C ALA A 89 16.28 -18.62 -6.33
N GLY A 90 16.65 -17.58 -7.07
CA GLY A 90 18.02 -17.41 -7.58
C GLY A 90 18.96 -16.46 -6.84
N ARG A 91 18.51 -15.57 -5.93
CA ARG A 91 19.42 -14.61 -5.26
C ARG A 91 19.06 -14.36 -3.80
N ARG A 92 19.77 -15.08 -2.91
CA ARG A 92 20.02 -14.72 -1.50
C ARG A 92 21.24 -13.81 -1.30
N ARG A 93 21.83 -13.26 -2.38
CA ARG A 93 23.02 -12.40 -2.24
C ARG A 93 22.60 -10.99 -1.82
N ALA A 94 22.53 -10.82 -0.51
CA ALA A 94 22.85 -9.62 0.25
C ALA A 94 22.41 -8.30 -0.38
N SER A 95 21.15 -7.94 -0.17
CA SER A 95 20.79 -6.52 -0.11
C SER A 95 21.21 -6.03 1.27
N ASP A 96 22.00 -4.95 1.31
CA ASP A 96 22.43 -4.30 2.55
C ASP A 96 21.21 -3.96 3.43
N PRO A 97 21.13 -4.44 4.69
CA PRO A 97 19.99 -4.17 5.57
C PRO A 97 19.64 -2.68 5.69
N GLU A 98 20.64 -1.79 5.56
CA GLU A 98 20.45 -0.35 5.60
C GLU A 98 19.69 0.19 4.37
N VAL A 99 20.03 -0.30 3.16
CA VAL A 99 19.34 0.06 1.90
C VAL A 99 17.90 -0.47 1.90
N LEU A 100 17.66 -1.66 2.46
CA LEU A 100 16.32 -2.23 2.60
C LEU A 100 15.42 -1.42 3.54
N ARG A 101 15.99 -0.84 4.61
CA ARG A 101 15.26 0.04 5.53
C ARG A 101 14.90 1.38 4.86
N GLY A 102 15.81 1.95 4.08
CA GLY A 102 15.56 3.17 3.32
C GLY A 102 14.39 3.00 2.35
N GLY A 103 14.37 1.92 1.57
CA GLY A 103 13.27 1.62 0.64
C GLY A 103 11.92 1.43 1.33
N ALA A 104 11.88 0.78 2.49
CA ALA A 104 10.65 0.58 3.26
C ALA A 104 10.06 1.91 3.76
N TRP A 105 10.90 2.80 4.30
CA TRP A 105 10.48 4.13 4.76
C TRP A 105 10.02 5.03 3.62
N ILE A 106 10.73 5.03 2.49
CA ILE A 106 10.29 5.75 1.27
C ILE A 106 8.88 5.30 0.88
N GLY A 107 8.62 3.99 0.88
CA GLY A 107 7.29 3.46 0.59
C GLY A 107 6.21 3.90 1.59
N VAL A 108 6.53 3.98 2.88
CA VAL A 108 5.60 4.50 3.91
C VAL A 108 5.27 5.97 3.63
N LEU A 109 6.28 6.80 3.39
CA LEU A 109 6.11 8.23 3.11
C LEU A 109 5.28 8.47 1.86
N GLU A 110 5.57 7.74 0.77
CA GLU A 110 4.82 7.87 -0.49
C GLU A 110 3.35 7.49 -0.32
N ARG A 111 3.05 6.37 0.35
CA ARG A 111 1.66 5.94 0.55
C ARG A 111 0.89 6.91 1.45
N SER A 112 1.53 7.45 2.48
CA SER A 112 0.96 8.51 3.29
C SER A 112 0.70 9.78 2.47
N ALA A 113 1.63 10.18 1.60
CA ALA A 113 1.47 11.34 0.74
C ALA A 113 0.36 11.14 -0.30
N ILE A 114 0.27 9.96 -0.93
CA ILE A 114 -0.85 9.58 -1.81
C ILE A 114 -2.17 9.68 -1.04
N ALA A 115 -2.22 9.15 0.18
CA ALA A 115 -3.46 9.18 0.95
C ALA A 115 -3.89 10.60 1.33
N VAL A 116 -2.96 11.41 1.82
CA VAL A 116 -3.23 12.80 2.23
C VAL A 116 -3.62 13.66 1.03
N THR A 117 -2.92 13.56 -0.10
CA THR A 117 -3.22 14.33 -1.32
C THR A 117 -4.63 14.05 -1.83
N VAL A 118 -5.04 12.77 -1.87
CA VAL A 118 -6.40 12.37 -2.26
C VAL A 118 -7.44 12.85 -1.24
N LEU A 119 -7.20 12.66 0.05
CA LEU A 119 -8.15 13.09 1.09
C LEU A 119 -8.31 14.61 1.15
N ALA A 120 -7.25 15.36 0.85
CA ALA A 120 -7.25 16.82 0.77
C ALA A 120 -7.82 17.37 -0.55
N GLY A 121 -8.18 16.52 -1.51
CA GLY A 121 -8.66 16.94 -2.83
C GLY A 121 -7.59 17.55 -3.74
N PHE A 122 -6.31 17.34 -3.44
CA PHE A 122 -5.18 17.85 -4.22
C PHE A 122 -4.66 16.79 -5.20
N ALA A 123 -5.38 16.62 -6.32
CA ALA A 123 -5.08 15.58 -7.31
C ALA A 123 -3.71 15.76 -7.98
N GLU A 124 -3.27 17.00 -8.19
CA GLU A 124 -1.97 17.34 -8.78
C GLU A 124 -0.81 16.84 -7.91
N GLY A 125 -1.03 16.66 -6.60
CA GLY A 125 -0.06 16.07 -5.69
C GLY A 125 0.37 14.66 -6.10
N LEU A 126 -0.52 13.87 -6.71
CA LEU A 126 -0.17 12.55 -7.23
C LEU A 126 0.82 12.63 -8.40
N ALA A 127 0.64 13.60 -9.31
CA ALA A 127 1.56 13.81 -10.42
C ALA A 127 2.95 14.22 -9.92
N VAL A 128 3.01 15.11 -8.92
CA VAL A 128 4.27 15.52 -8.27
C VAL A 128 4.96 14.32 -7.62
N LEU A 129 4.23 13.46 -6.89
CA LEU A 129 4.80 12.28 -6.23
C LEU A 129 5.40 11.29 -7.23
N ILE A 130 4.68 11.00 -8.33
CA ILE A 130 5.18 10.13 -9.40
C ILE A 130 6.45 10.72 -10.04
N ALA A 131 6.45 12.02 -10.30
CA ALA A 131 7.60 12.72 -10.89
C ALA A 131 8.84 12.68 -9.98
N VAL A 132 8.69 13.03 -8.70
CA VAL A 132 9.79 13.01 -7.72
C VAL A 132 10.37 11.61 -7.59
N LYS A 133 9.52 10.58 -7.50
CA LYS A 133 9.96 9.19 -7.40
C LYS A 133 10.75 8.74 -8.63
N GLY A 134 10.26 9.07 -9.83
CA GLY A 134 10.93 8.74 -11.09
C GLY A 134 12.29 9.43 -11.25
N LEU A 135 12.38 10.70 -10.86
CA LEU A 135 13.61 11.49 -10.96
C LEU A 135 14.72 10.96 -10.04
N GLY A 136 14.38 10.62 -8.80
CA GLY A 136 15.36 10.17 -7.80
C GLY A 136 16.06 8.85 -8.14
N ARG A 137 15.51 8.06 -9.08
CA ARG A 137 16.04 6.75 -9.49
C ARG A 137 16.38 6.66 -10.97
N PHE A 138 16.33 7.76 -11.72
CA PHE A 138 16.48 7.77 -13.18
C PHE A 138 17.71 7.01 -13.69
N ASN A 139 18.86 7.16 -13.02
CA ASN A 139 20.10 6.47 -13.43
C ASN A 139 20.05 4.95 -13.22
N GLU A 140 19.31 4.47 -12.23
CA GLU A 140 19.14 3.04 -11.91
C GLU A 140 18.13 2.36 -12.84
N LEU A 141 17.19 3.13 -13.40
CA LEU A 141 16.13 2.67 -14.29
C LEU A 141 16.60 2.42 -15.74
N LYS A 142 17.89 2.58 -16.03
CA LYS A 142 18.46 2.27 -17.36
C LYS A 142 18.51 0.78 -17.65
N ALA A 143 18.52 -0.06 -16.61
CA ALA A 143 18.45 -1.52 -16.76
C ALA A 143 16.98 -1.95 -16.92
N PRO A 144 16.60 -2.65 -18.02
CA PRO A 144 15.20 -2.98 -18.32
C PRO A 144 14.49 -3.70 -17.17
N VAL A 145 15.16 -4.69 -16.56
CA VAL A 145 14.60 -5.49 -15.45
C VAL A 145 14.43 -4.65 -14.17
N ALA A 146 15.31 -3.68 -13.91
CA ALA A 146 15.19 -2.80 -12.75
C ALA A 146 14.03 -1.81 -12.96
N SER A 147 13.89 -1.28 -14.18
CA SER A 147 12.81 -0.37 -14.57
C SER A 147 11.44 -1.01 -14.44
N GLU A 148 11.26 -2.22 -15.00
CA GLU A 148 10.00 -2.95 -14.95
C GLU A 148 9.56 -3.22 -13.50
N ARG A 149 10.48 -3.68 -12.64
CA ARG A 149 10.21 -3.91 -11.21
C ARG A 149 9.86 -2.63 -10.46
N PHE A 150 10.54 -1.54 -10.77
CA PHE A 150 10.24 -0.25 -10.17
C PHE A 150 8.84 0.22 -10.54
N ILE A 151 8.44 0.10 -11.82
CA ILE A 151 7.09 0.47 -12.29
C ILE A 151 6.04 -0.40 -11.62
N ILE A 152 6.19 -1.74 -11.66
CA ILE A 152 5.23 -2.67 -11.05
C ILE A 152 5.10 -2.42 -9.54
N GLY A 153 6.22 -2.27 -8.83
CA GLY A 153 6.22 -2.01 -7.39
C GLY A 153 5.56 -0.68 -7.03
N THR A 154 5.82 0.36 -7.81
CA THR A 154 5.23 1.69 -7.62
C THR A 154 3.71 1.65 -7.85
N LEU A 155 3.27 1.09 -8.97
CA LEU A 155 1.85 1.00 -9.30
C LEU A 155 1.09 0.13 -8.29
N ALA A 156 1.63 -1.02 -7.89
CA ALA A 156 1.02 -1.88 -6.89
C ALA A 156 0.88 -1.19 -5.53
N SER A 157 1.95 -0.51 -5.06
CA SER A 157 1.94 0.24 -3.80
C SER A 157 0.99 1.44 -3.85
N GLY A 158 0.92 2.13 -4.99
CA GLY A 158 0.01 3.26 -5.19
C GLY A 158 -1.46 2.83 -5.23
N LEU A 159 -1.79 1.78 -5.98
CA LEU A 159 -3.14 1.22 -6.04
C LEU A 159 -3.62 0.73 -4.67
N TRP A 160 -2.74 0.14 -3.86
CA TRP A 160 -3.05 -0.20 -2.48
C TRP A 160 -3.46 1.02 -1.66
N ALA A 161 -2.66 2.09 -1.70
CA ALA A 161 -2.95 3.32 -0.96
C ALA A 161 -4.26 3.97 -1.43
N LEU A 162 -4.48 4.05 -2.75
CA LEU A 162 -5.72 4.54 -3.34
C LEU A 162 -6.93 3.69 -2.92
N GLY A 163 -6.79 2.37 -2.89
CA GLY A 163 -7.85 1.47 -2.44
C GLY A 163 -8.22 1.70 -0.96
N CYS A 164 -7.23 1.86 -0.07
CA CYS A 164 -7.47 2.17 1.34
C CYS A 164 -8.25 3.49 1.50
N VAL A 165 -7.84 4.54 0.78
CA VAL A 165 -8.51 5.84 0.81
C VAL A 165 -9.90 5.78 0.18
N GLY A 166 -10.07 4.97 -0.86
CA GLY A 166 -11.36 4.69 -1.47
C GLY A 166 -12.39 4.18 -0.45
N VAL A 167 -11.98 3.32 0.49
CA VAL A 167 -12.85 2.88 1.59
C VAL A 167 -13.30 4.06 2.47
N ALA A 168 -12.39 4.98 2.81
CA ALA A 168 -12.76 6.18 3.57
C ALA A 168 -13.68 7.11 2.78
N VAL A 169 -13.51 7.20 1.45
CA VAL A 169 -14.41 7.97 0.57
C VAL A 169 -15.81 7.35 0.57
N LEU A 170 -15.92 6.01 0.49
CA LEU A 170 -17.21 5.31 0.54
C LEU A 170 -17.94 5.49 1.88
N LEU A 171 -17.22 5.71 2.98
CA LEU A 171 -17.85 6.01 4.28
C LEU A 171 -18.45 7.43 4.32
N ARG A 172 -18.05 8.34 3.43
CA ARG A 172 -18.57 9.73 3.36
C ARG A 172 -19.86 9.86 2.57
N THR A 173 -20.09 8.97 1.60
CA THR A 173 -21.21 9.02 0.65
C THR A 173 -22.48 8.43 1.24
#